data_AF-A0A350YE80-F1
#
_entry.id   AF-A0A350YE80-F1
#
_cell.length_a   1.000
_cell.length_b   1.000
_cell.length_c   1.000
_cell.angle_alpha   90.00
_cell.angle_beta   90.00
_cell.angle_gamma   90.00
#
_symmetry.space_group_name_H-M   'P 1'
#
loop_
_entity.id
_entity.type
_entity.pdbx_description
1 polymer ?
#
loop_
_entity_poly.entity_id
_entity_poly.type
_entity_poly.pdbx_seq_one_letter_code
_entity_poly.pdbx_strand_id
1 'polypeptide(L)'
;TFGLLGPNGAGKTTLLKTLLGIVRPTSGRGWLLGKPLGDRSVKQHIGYLPENAYFYDYLTGWEFLQLAAGLFQIPNSIQRQRIPQLLELVGLAKSAAKQKQLRQYSKGML
;
A
#
# COMPACT_ATOMS: atom_id res chain seq x y z
N THR A 1 -8.96 6.57 -15.25
CA THR A 1 -8.99 5.62 -14.11
C THR A 1 -9.90 4.48 -14.45
N PHE A 2 -9.57 3.25 -14.04
CA PHE A 2 -10.43 2.07 -14.21
C PHE A 2 -11.01 1.64 -12.85
N GLY A 3 -12.26 1.21 -12.84
CA GLY A 3 -12.92 0.64 -11.67
C GLY A 3 -13.40 -0.78 -11.95
N LEU A 4 -13.13 -1.72 -11.04
CA LEU A 4 -13.62 -3.09 -11.13
C LEU A 4 -14.90 -3.23 -10.28
N LEU A 5 -16.04 -3.38 -10.95
CA LEU A 5 -17.38 -3.39 -10.32
C LEU A 5 -18.04 -4.77 -10.44
N GLY A 6 -18.89 -5.10 -9.48
CA GLY A 6 -19.61 -6.38 -9.42
C GLY A 6 -20.07 -6.70 -7.99
N PRO A 7 -20.97 -7.68 -7.80
CA PRO A 7 -21.46 -8.05 -6.47
C PRO A 7 -20.36 -8.60 -5.56
N ASN A 8 -20.64 -8.65 -4.26
CA ASN A 8 -19.76 -9.34 -3.31
C ASN A 8 -19.63 -10.82 -3.71
N GLY A 9 -18.40 -11.35 -3.67
CA GLY A 9 -18.12 -12.71 -4.12
C GLY A 9 -17.88 -12.87 -5.64
N ALA A 10 -18.05 -11.84 -6.47
CA ALA A 10 -17.81 -11.94 -7.92
C ALA A 10 -16.33 -12.14 -8.33
N GLY A 11 -15.41 -12.31 -7.38
CA GLY A 11 -14.00 -12.54 -7.66
C GLY A 11 -13.14 -11.28 -7.87
N LYS A 12 -13.65 -10.07 -7.59
CA LYS A 12 -12.89 -8.81 -7.77
C LYS A 12 -11.56 -8.81 -7.01
N THR A 13 -11.61 -9.11 -5.72
CA THR A 13 -10.43 -9.20 -4.85
C THR A 13 -9.52 -10.35 -5.28
N THR A 14 -10.09 -11.47 -5.74
CA THR A 14 -9.31 -12.60 -6.26
C THR A 14 -8.55 -12.19 -7.52
N LEU A 15 -9.18 -11.49 -8.45
CA LEU A 15 -8.54 -10.97 -9.66
C LEU A 15 -7.38 -10.03 -9.32
N LEU A 16 -7.61 -9.05 -8.43
CA LEU A 16 -6.55 -8.14 -8.00
C LEU A 16 -5.38 -8.89 -7.34
N LYS A 17 -5.66 -9.83 -6.43
CA LYS A 17 -4.62 -10.67 -5.79
C LYS A 17 -3.86 -11.53 -6.80
N THR A 18 -4.52 -12.03 -7.84
CA THR A 18 -3.89 -12.77 -8.92
C THR A 18 -2.97 -11.87 -9.75
N LEU A 19 -3.42 -10.67 -10.13
CA LEU A 19 -2.59 -9.68 -10.83
C LEU A 19 -1.35 -9.30 -10.00
N LEU A 20 -1.53 -9.07 -8.71
CA LEU A 20 -0.44 -8.73 -7.79
C LEU A 20 0.51 -9.91 -7.50
N GLY A 21 0.21 -11.11 -7.99
CA GLY A 21 0.98 -12.33 -7.73
C GLY A 21 0.92 -12.80 -6.28
N ILE A 22 -0.12 -12.40 -5.53
CA ILE A 22 -0.41 -12.88 -4.16
C ILE A 22 -1.10 -14.25 -4.23
N VAL A 23 -1.95 -14.45 -5.23
CA VAL A 23 -2.61 -15.74 -5.52
C VAL A 23 -2.16 -16.21 -6.90
N ARG A 24 -1.92 -17.51 -7.06
CA ARG A 24 -1.55 -18.09 -8.37
C ARG A 24 -2.82 -18.38 -9.18
N PRO A 25 -2.84 -18.07 -10.49
CA PRO A 25 -3.94 -18.52 -11.34
C PRO A 25 -3.93 -20.04 -11.44
N THR A 26 -5.11 -20.66 -11.42
CA THR A 26 -5.25 -22.12 -11.62
C THR A 26 -4.82 -22.52 -13.04
N SER A 27 -5.13 -21.69 -14.03
CA SER A 27 -4.76 -21.87 -15.43
C SER A 27 -4.68 -20.53 -16.15
N GLY A 28 -4.12 -20.53 -17.36
CA GLY A 28 -3.97 -19.33 -18.18
C GLY A 28 -2.70 -18.52 -17.89
N ARG A 29 -2.60 -17.36 -18.54
CA ARG A 29 -1.47 -16.43 -18.44
C ARG A 29 -1.99 -15.01 -18.28
N GLY A 30 -1.19 -14.17 -17.62
CA GLY A 30 -1.51 -12.77 -17.42
C GLY A 30 -0.24 -11.92 -17.43
N TRP A 31 -0.44 -10.62 -17.62
CA TRP A 31 0.63 -9.64 -17.62
C TRP A 31 0.25 -8.44 -16.77
N LEU A 32 1.24 -7.91 -16.06
CA LEU A 32 1.12 -6.68 -15.28
C LEU A 32 2.31 -5.79 -15.60
N LEU A 33 2.02 -4.54 -16.01
CA LEU A 33 3.03 -3.58 -16.49
C LEU A 33 3.98 -4.18 -17.56
N GLY A 34 3.43 -4.97 -18.50
CA GLY A 34 4.18 -5.58 -19.59
C GLY A 34 5.02 -6.81 -19.21
N LYS A 35 4.98 -7.27 -17.95
CA LYS A 35 5.70 -8.45 -17.47
C LYS A 35 4.75 -9.59 -17.07
N PRO A 36 5.18 -10.86 -17.15
CA PRO A 36 4.39 -11.98 -16.65
C PRO A 36 4.03 -11.84 -15.17
N LEU A 37 2.86 -12.36 -14.77
CA LEU A 37 2.48 -12.39 -13.36
C LEU A 37 3.55 -13.09 -12.51
N GLY A 38 3.88 -12.49 -11.36
CA GLY A 38 4.90 -12.99 -10.44
C GLY A 38 6.30 -12.39 -10.64
N ASP A 39 6.53 -11.62 -11.72
CA ASP A 39 7.76 -10.85 -11.89
C ASP A 39 7.93 -9.85 -10.74
N ARG A 40 9.06 -9.96 -10.03
CA ARG A 40 9.34 -9.14 -8.83
C ARG A 40 9.65 -7.69 -9.16
N SER A 41 10.16 -7.40 -10.35
CA SER A 41 10.53 -6.02 -10.76
C SER A 41 9.31 -5.10 -10.82
N VAL A 42 8.14 -5.66 -11.13
CA VAL A 42 6.86 -4.94 -11.19
C VAL A 42 6.44 -4.45 -9.81
N LYS A 43 6.77 -5.17 -8.73
CA LYS A 43 6.28 -4.87 -7.38
C LYS A 43 6.73 -3.50 -6.86
N GLN A 44 7.90 -3.03 -7.28
CA GLN A 44 8.42 -1.70 -6.92
C GLN A 44 7.57 -0.55 -7.49
N HIS A 45 6.74 -0.84 -8.49
CA HIS A 45 5.94 0.15 -9.21
C HIS A 45 4.46 0.13 -8.80
N ILE A 46 4.09 -0.68 -7.80
CA ILE A 46 2.69 -0.90 -7.41
C ILE A 46 2.51 -0.62 -5.91
N GLY A 47 1.53 0.24 -5.60
CA GLY A 47 0.94 0.34 -4.27
C GLY A 47 -0.34 -0.50 -4.19
N TYR A 48 -0.52 -1.24 -3.10
CA TYR A 48 -1.74 -2.01 -2.83
C TYR A 48 -2.17 -1.80 -1.38
N LEU A 49 -3.41 -1.33 -1.19
CA LEU A 49 -4.05 -1.21 0.11
C LEU A 49 -5.16 -2.28 0.18
N PRO A 50 -4.97 -3.37 0.94
CA PRO A 50 -6.02 -4.36 1.15
C PRO A 50 -7.15 -3.78 2.01
N GLU A 51 -8.34 -4.37 1.90
CA GLU A 51 -9.49 -4.05 2.75
C GLU A 51 -9.17 -4.19 4.25
N ASN A 52 -8.40 -5.22 4.61
CA ASN A 52 -7.89 -5.43 5.95
C ASN A 52 -6.36 -5.30 5.92
N ALA A 53 -5.87 -4.09 6.13
CA ALA A 53 -4.45 -3.82 6.27
C ALA A 53 -3.97 -4.23 7.66
N TYR A 54 -2.79 -4.87 7.72
CA TYR A 54 -2.10 -5.17 8.96
C TYR A 54 -1.00 -4.14 9.17
N PHE A 55 -1.04 -3.45 10.31
CA PHE A 55 -0.07 -2.44 10.68
C PHE A 55 0.74 -2.89 11.89
N TYR A 56 2.02 -2.50 11.92
CA TYR A 56 2.83 -2.59 13.12
C TYR A 56 2.37 -1.50 14.09
N ASP A 57 1.46 -1.86 14.97
CA ASP A 57 0.67 -0.95 15.80
C ASP A 57 1.51 -0.13 16.81
N TYR A 58 2.71 -0.62 17.13
CA TYR A 58 3.71 0.03 17.98
C TYR A 58 4.52 1.13 17.25
N LEU A 59 4.49 1.18 15.92
CA LEU A 59 5.12 2.25 15.16
C LEU A 59 4.27 3.52 15.21
N THR A 60 4.91 4.68 15.13
CA THR A 60 4.24 5.95 14.83
C THR A 60 3.87 6.04 13.35
N GLY A 61 2.93 6.92 12.99
CA GLY A 61 2.59 7.15 11.57
C GLY A 61 3.80 7.61 10.74
N TRP A 62 4.72 8.37 11.34
CA TRP A 62 5.96 8.79 10.71
C TRP A 62 6.89 7.61 10.45
N GLU A 63 7.12 6.76 11.45
CA GLU A 63 7.95 5.55 11.32
C GLU A 63 7.36 4.57 10.32
N PHE A 64 6.04 4.43 10.27
CA PHE A 64 5.36 3.62 9.26
C PHE A 64 5.61 4.14 7.85
N LEU A 65 5.51 5.46 7.62
CA LEU A 65 5.80 6.06 6.31
C LEU A 65 7.27 5.90 5.93
N GLN A 66 8.20 5.98 6.90
CA GLN A 66 9.61 5.69 6.66
C GLN A 66 9.87 4.21 6.34
N LEU A 67 9.21 3.29 7.05
CA LEU A 67 9.27 1.86 6.79
C LEU A 67 8.79 1.56 5.36
N ALA A 68 7.61 2.07 5.00
CA ALA A 68 7.07 1.93 3.64
C ALA A 68 8.04 2.49 2.60
N ALA A 69 8.55 3.71 2.80
CA ALA A 69 9.50 4.32 1.88
C ALA A 69 10.82 3.53 1.75
N GLY A 70 11.30 2.94 2.85
CA GLY A 70 12.47 2.06 2.86
C GLY A 70 12.25 0.78 2.04
N LEU A 71 11.06 0.16 2.13
CA LEU A 71 10.70 -1.01 1.32
C LEU A 71 10.71 -0.70 -0.19
N PHE A 72 10.33 0.53 -0.56
CA PHE A 72 10.41 1.02 -1.94
C PHE A 72 11.76 1.66 -2.30
N GLN A 73 12.77 1.57 -1.42
CA GLN A 73 14.12 2.12 -1.62
C GLN A 73 14.12 3.62 -1.97
N ILE A 74 13.17 4.38 -1.41
CA ILE A 74 13.09 5.83 -1.62
C ILE A 74 14.22 6.50 -0.82
N PRO A 75 15.08 7.32 -1.42
CA PRO A 75 16.16 8.01 -0.72
C PRO A 75 15.67 8.88 0.44
N ASN A 76 16.42 8.92 1.55
CA ASN A 76 16.09 9.70 2.74
C ASN A 76 15.86 11.19 2.46
N SER A 77 16.57 11.77 1.49
CA SER A 77 16.37 13.16 1.04
C SER A 77 14.95 13.37 0.50
N ILE A 78 14.46 12.43 -0.32
CA ILE A 78 13.10 12.46 -0.88
C ILE A 78 12.06 12.18 0.22
N GLN A 79 12.33 11.24 1.12
CA GLN A 79 11.42 10.95 2.24
C GLN A 79 11.15 12.19 3.10
N ARG A 80 12.20 12.95 3.45
CA ARG A 80 12.09 14.18 4.25
C ARG A 80 11.19 15.23 3.62
N GLN A 81 11.08 15.23 2.29
CA GLN A 81 10.21 16.15 1.53
C GLN A 81 8.79 15.58 1.36
N ARG A 82 8.67 14.30 0.97
CA ARG A 82 7.38 13.68 0.64
C ARG A 82 6.51 13.33 1.83
N ILE A 83 7.09 12.88 2.95
CA ILE A 83 6.30 12.47 4.12
C ILE A 83 5.42 13.62 4.62
N PRO A 84 5.93 14.86 4.83
CA PRO A 84 5.08 16.00 5.18
C PRO A 84 3.94 16.27 4.19
N GLN A 85 4.22 16.18 2.88
CA GLN A 85 3.22 16.41 1.83
C GLN A 85 2.11 15.35 1.85
N LEU A 86 2.46 14.09 2.07
CA LEU A 86 1.48 13.00 2.18
C LEU A 86 0.60 13.16 3.42
N LEU A 87 1.19 13.55 4.54
CA LEU A 87 0.46 13.82 5.78
C LEU A 87 -0.54 14.97 5.61
N GLU A 88 -0.13 16.05 4.94
CA GLU A 88 -1.00 17.17 4.60
C GLU A 88 -2.14 16.75 3.66
N LEU A 89 -1.83 15.97 2.62
CA LEU A 89 -2.81 15.46 1.65
C LEU A 89 -3.94 14.67 2.31
N VAL A 90 -3.63 13.89 3.34
CA VAL A 90 -4.63 13.08 4.08
C VAL A 90 -5.17 13.78 5.33
N GLY A 91 -4.79 15.04 5.57
CA GLY A 91 -5.24 15.82 6.72
C GLY A 91 -4.72 15.34 8.08
N LEU A 92 -3.59 14.62 8.11
CA LEU A 92 -3.00 14.10 9.34
C LEU A 92 -1.90 15.06 9.86
N ALA A 93 -2.08 15.58 11.07
CA ALA A 93 -1.11 16.50 11.66
C ALA A 93 0.28 15.87 11.83
N LYS A 94 1.33 16.59 11.42
CA LYS A 94 2.73 16.13 11.54
C LYS A 94 3.14 15.80 12.98
N SER A 95 2.62 16.53 13.96
CA SER A 95 2.85 16.25 15.39
C SER A 95 2.23 14.91 15.80
N ALA A 96 0.98 14.66 15.41
CA ALA A 96 0.32 13.38 15.64
C ALA A 96 1.09 12.23 14.98
N ALA A 97 1.49 12.39 13.72
CA ALA A 97 2.27 11.38 12.99
C ALA A 97 3.59 11.00 13.68
N LYS A 98 4.23 11.94 14.37
CA LYS A 98 5.51 11.71 15.06
C LYS A 98 5.38 11.18 16.49
N GLN A 99 4.25 11.43 17.16
CA GLN A 99 4.10 11.17 18.59
C GLN A 99 3.15 10.02 18.90
N LYS A 100 2.14 9.80 18.05
CA LYS A 100 1.13 8.78 18.26
C LYS A 100 1.53 7.49 17.55
N GLN A 101 1.49 6.39 18.30
CA GLN A 101 1.59 5.05 17.73
C GLN A 101 0.30 4.71 16.96
N LEU A 102 0.40 3.86 15.94
CA LEU A 102 -0.72 3.48 15.08
C LEU A 102 -1.87 2.84 15.86
N ARG A 103 -1.61 2.14 16.98
CA ARG A 103 -2.68 1.64 17.88
C ARG A 103 -3.58 2.73 18.47
N GLN A 104 -3.14 3.99 18.47
CA GLN A 104 -3.89 5.15 18.98
C GLN A 104 -4.69 5.86 17.87
N TYR A 105 -4.61 5.38 16.63
CA TYR A 105 -5.28 5.97 15.47
C TYR A 105 -6.70 5.45 15.40
N SER A 106 -7.62 6.30 14.93
CA SER A 106 -8.97 5.81 14.60
C SER A 106 -8.90 4.95 13.33
N LYS A 107 -9.93 4.12 13.11
CA LYS A 107 -10.03 3.29 11.90
C LYS A 107 -10.01 4.12 10.60
N GLY A 108 -10.43 5.38 10.63
CA GLY A 108 -10.38 6.26 9.45
C GLY A 108 -9.01 6.93 9.23
N MET A 109 -8.13 6.89 10.22
CA MET A 109 -6.75 7.38 10.11
C MET A 109 -5.75 6.29 9.70
N LEU A 110 -6.10 5.02 9.92
CA LEU A 110 -5.36 3.84 9.45
C LEU A 110 -5.77 3.52 8.00
#